data_AF-A0A354J4X0-F1
#
_entry.id   AF-A0A354J4X0-F1
#
_cell.length_a   1.000
_cell.length_b   1.000
_cell.length_c   1.000
_cell.angle_alpha   90.00
_cell.angle_beta   90.00
_cell.angle_gamma   90.00
#
_symmetry.space_group_name_H-M   'P 1'
#
loop_
_entity.id
_entity.type
_entity.pdbx_description
1 polymer ?
#
loop_
_entity_poly.entity_id
_entity_poly.type
_entity_poly.pdbx_seq_one_letter_code
_entity_poly.pdbx_strand_id
1 'polypeptide(L)' 'MTIKKMDKPNEGVNCVVSTCEYYMNGDHCTAEKIQVEPRHATDSNQTDCSTFIKKDAF' A
#
# COMPACT_ATOMS: atom_id res chain seq x y z
N MET A 1 -11.15 7.82 1.32
CA MET A 1 -10.43 8.50 0.21
C MET A 1 -10.31 7.50 -0.93
N THR A 2 -10.51 7.92 -2.17
CA THR A 2 -10.24 7.05 -3.33
C THR A 2 -8.79 7.23 -3.75
N ILE A 3 -7.99 6.16 -3.68
CA ILE A 3 -6.58 6.17 -4.05
C ILE A 3 -6.46 5.61 -5.47
N LYS A 4 -5.86 6.37 -6.39
CA LYS A 4 -5.67 5.93 -7.77
C LYS A 4 -4.58 4.86 -7.86
N LYS A 5 -4.84 3.82 -8.66
CA LYS A 5 -3.84 2.83 -9.10
C LYS A 5 -3.11 3.36 -10.33
N MET A 6 -1.78 3.40 -10.28
CA MET A 6 -0.89 3.82 -11.35
C MET A 6 -0.49 2.64 -12.23
N ASP A 7 0.02 2.94 -13.42
CA ASP A 7 0.60 2.00 -14.40
C ASP A 7 2.10 1.74 -14.18
N LYS A 8 2.70 2.43 -13.21
CA LYS A 8 4.12 2.32 -12.82
C LYS A 8 4.28 2.26 -11.30
N PRO A 9 5.44 1.82 -10.79
CA PRO A 9 5.74 1.85 -9.36
C PRO A 9 5.62 3.25 -8.75
N ASN A 10 5.14 3.29 -7.51
CA ASN A 10 5.37 4.39 -6.59
C ASN A 10 6.77 4.19 -6.00
N GLU A 11 7.75 4.86 -6.63
CA GLU A 11 9.17 4.76 -6.27
C GLU A 11 9.40 5.01 -4.78
N GLY A 12 10.10 4.08 -4.11
CA GLY A 12 10.37 4.14 -2.67
C GLY A 12 9.29 3.50 -1.79
N VAL A 13 8.20 2.97 -2.35
CA VAL A 13 7.18 2.21 -1.61
C VAL A 13 7.16 0.74 -2.05
N ASN A 14 7.54 -0.15 -1.14
CA ASN A 14 7.45 -1.57 -1.35
C ASN A 14 6.10 -2.12 -0.89
N CYS A 15 5.50 -3.01 -1.68
CA CYS A 15 4.32 -3.76 -1.32
C CYS A 15 4.60 -5.24 -1.56
N VAL A 16 4.78 -6.01 -0.48
CA VAL A 16 5.06 -7.46 -0.53
C VAL A 16 3.78 -8.30 -0.42
N VAL A 17 2.63 -7.66 -0.20
CA VAL A 17 1.34 -8.33 -0.02
C VAL A 17 0.75 -8.59 -1.40
N SER A 18 0.98 -9.77 -1.96
CA SER A 18 0.53 -10.13 -3.32
C SER A 18 -0.98 -10.02 -3.54
N THR A 19 -1.77 -10.13 -2.46
CA THR A 19 -3.23 -9.96 -2.44
C THR A 19 -3.67 -8.50 -2.34
N CYS A 20 -2.76 -7.52 -2.26
CA CYS A 20 -3.10 -6.10 -2.31
C CYS A 20 -3.44 -5.69 -3.74
N GLU A 21 -4.51 -4.91 -3.93
CA GLU A 21 -4.94 -4.36 -5.21
C GLU A 21 -3.85 -3.52 -5.85
N TYR A 22 -3.00 -2.87 -5.04
CA TYR A 22 -1.90 -2.03 -5.49
C TYR A 22 -0.56 -2.77 -5.64
N TYR A 23 -0.53 -4.09 -5.47
CA TYR A 23 0.68 -4.89 -5.68
C TYR A 23 1.06 -4.98 -7.15
N MET A 24 2.34 -4.75 -7.45
CA MET A 24 2.98 -4.96 -8.75
C MET A 24 4.19 -5.88 -8.57
N ASN A 25 4.49 -6.64 -9.63
CA ASN A 25 5.61 -7.58 -9.64
C ASN A 25 6.94 -6.89 -9.25
N GLY A 26 7.78 -7.60 -8.49
CA GLY A 26 9.01 -7.03 -7.91
C GLY A 26 8.79 -6.32 -6.57
N ASP A 27 7.73 -6.66 -5.84
CA ASP A 27 7.35 -6.07 -4.54
C ASP A 27 7.14 -4.55 -4.58
N HIS A 28 6.62 -4.06 -5.71
CA HIS A 28 6.33 -2.65 -5.91
C HIS A 28 4.88 -2.32 -5.55
N CYS A 29 4.67 -1.12 -5.00
CA CYS A 29 3.32 -0.56 -4.83
C CYS A 29 2.97 0.34 -6.03
N THR A 30 1.74 0.27 -6.53
CA THR A 30 1.23 1.16 -7.59
C THR A 30 0.18 2.15 -7.09
N ALA A 31 -0.01 2.26 -5.77
CA ALA A 31 -0.88 3.30 -5.21
C ALA A 31 -0.22 4.67 -5.39
N GLU A 32 -0.95 5.67 -5.89
CA GLU A 32 -0.40 7.03 -6.10
C GLU A 32 0.13 7.68 -4.81
N LYS A 33 -0.42 7.26 -3.67
CA LYS A 33 -0.01 7.63 -2.33
C LYS A 33 -0.44 6.53 -1.38
N ILE A 34 0.23 6.45 -0.23
CA ILE A 34 -0.17 5.56 0.87
C ILE A 34 -0.60 6.37 2.08
N GLN A 35 -1.45 5.78 2.90
CA GLN A 35 -1.81 6.24 4.22
C GLN A 35 -1.24 5.25 5.22
N VAL A 36 -0.40 5.74 6.13
CA VAL A 36 0.20 4.96 7.20
C VAL A 36 -0.48 5.34 8.52
N GLU A 37 -0.94 4.35 9.28
CA GLU A 37 -1.63 4.55 10.57
C GLU A 37 -1.12 3.58 11.63
N PRO A 38 -1.24 3.88 12.93
CA PRO A 38 -1.75 5.13 13.50
C PRO A 38 -0.70 6.26 13.49
N ARG A 39 -1.18 7.52 13.49
CA ARG A 39 -0.32 8.71 13.45
C ARG A 39 0.66 8.85 14.64
N HIS A 40 0.33 8.23 15.78
CA HIS A 40 1.08 8.33 17.02
C HIS A 40 1.78 7.01 17.40
N ALA A 41 2.10 6.18 16.41
CA ALA A 41 2.96 5.02 16.62
C ALA A 41 4.32 5.45 17.17
N THR A 42 4.81 4.74 18.18
CA THR A 42 6.14 4.99 18.77
C THR A 42 7.24 4.17 18.11
N ASP A 43 6.86 3.18 17.30
CA ASP A 43 7.74 2.29 16.55
C ASP A 43 7.13 1.94 15.19
N SER A 44 7.96 1.68 14.17
CA SER A 44 7.49 1.36 12.82
C SER A 44 6.68 0.06 12.76
N ASN A 45 6.95 -0.92 13.62
CA ASN A 45 6.20 -2.18 13.65
C ASN A 45 4.76 -2.00 14.15
N GLN A 46 4.43 -0.84 14.72
CA GLN A 46 3.06 -0.49 15.10
C GLN A 46 2.30 0.20 13.97
N THR A 47 2.95 0.46 12.83
CA THR A 47 2.34 1.14 11.70
C THR A 47 1.88 0.15 10.63
N ASP A 48 0.69 0.40 10.10
CA ASP A 48 0.04 -0.36 9.06
C ASP A 48 -0.22 0.53 7.83
N CYS A 49 -0.26 -0.10 6.65
CA CYS A 49 -0.68 0.56 5.42
C CYS A 49 -2.21 0.50 5.30
N SER A 50 -2.90 1.55 5.77
CA SER A 50 -4.36 1.70 5.64
C SER A 50 -4.84 1.89 4.19
N THR A 51 -3.91 1.97 3.23
CA THR A 51 -4.21 1.91 1.79
C THR A 51 -4.40 0.48 1.28
N PHE A 52 -4.15 -0.54 2.10
CA PHE A 52 -4.41 -1.92 1.72
C PHE A 52 -5.87 -2.14 1.30
N ILE A 53 -6.05 -2.63 0.07
CA ILE A 53 -7.32 -3.13 -0.43
C ILE A 53 -7.04 -4.55 -0.92
N LYS A 54 -7.83 -5.53 -0.46
CA LYS A 54 -7.67 -6.91 -0.91
C LYS A 54 -8.20 -7.05 -2.35
N LYS A 55 -7.41 -7.67 -3.23
CA LYS A 55 -7.86 -8.14 -4.55
C LYS A 55 -9.08 -9.03 -4.37
N ASP A 56 -10.09 -8.85 -5.21
CA ASP A 56 -11.30 -9.67 -5.21
C ASP A 56 -12.07 -9.63 -3.88
N ALA A 57 -11.98 -8.51 -3.15
CA ALA A 57 -12.89 -8.24 -2.04
C ALA A 57 -14.30 -7.98 -2.60
N PHE A 58 -15.07 -9.07 -2.74
CA PHE A 58 -16.52 -9.03 -2.91
C PHE A 58 -17.21 -8.84 -1.57
#